data_AF-A0A947EXX3-F1
#
_entry.id   AF-A0A947EXX3-F1
#
_cell.length_a   1.000
_cell.length_b   1.000
_cell.length_c   1.000
_cell.angle_alpha   90.00
_cell.angle_beta   90.00
_cell.angle_gamma   90.00
#
_symmetry.space_group_name_H-M   'P 1'
#
loop_
_entity.id
_entity.type
_entity.pdbx_description
1 polymer ?
#
loop_
_entity_poly.entity_id
_entity_poly.type
_entity_poly.pdbx_seq_one_letter_code
_entity_poly.pdbx_strand_id
1 'polypeptide(L)' 'WGFSNGKNVVQTEKDAKRLFPKELWNSLHLQIIWYGRQFSPARGWNLEKDIITKTIGRKSVIREYLKRKKAG' A
#
# COMPACT_ATOMS: atom_id res chain seq x y z
N TRP A 1 -2.12 -1.02 3.69
CA TRP A 1 -3.44 -0.77 3.09
C TRP A 1 -4.57 -1.58 3.75
N GLY A 2 -4.30 -2.41 4.76
CA GLY A 2 -5.32 -2.82 5.74
C GLY A 2 -6.13 -4.09 5.41
N PHE A 3 -6.03 -4.64 4.21
CA PHE A 3 -6.82 -5.80 3.78
C PHE A 3 -6.14 -7.18 4.01
N SER A 4 -4.85 -7.20 4.34
CA SER A 4 -4.09 -8.40 4.71
C SER A 4 -3.01 -8.04 5.73
N ASN A 5 -2.55 -9.03 6.49
CA ASN A 5 -1.43 -8.88 7.41
C ASN A 5 -0.06 -8.86 6.70
N GLY A 6 0.01 -9.28 5.44
CA GLY A 6 1.23 -9.29 4.63
C GLY A 6 2.28 -10.31 5.04
N LYS A 7 1.93 -11.33 5.85
CA LYS A 7 2.87 -12.38 6.28
C LYS A 7 3.22 -13.39 5.19
N ASN A 8 2.30 -13.61 4.25
CA ASN A 8 2.46 -14.55 3.14
C ASN A 8 1.77 -13.99 1.88
N VAL A 9 2.40 -14.16 0.72
CA VAL A 9 1.87 -13.81 -0.59
C VAL A 9 0.58 -14.58 -0.87
N VAL A 10 0.55 -15.89 -0.63
CA VAL A 10 -0.63 -16.74 -0.89
C VAL A 10 -1.85 -16.27 -0.09
N GLN A 11 -1.65 -15.93 1.19
CA GLN A 11 -2.72 -15.39 2.03
C GLN A 11 -3.17 -14.01 1.53
N THR A 12 -2.24 -13.15 1.15
CA THR A 12 -2.54 -11.80 0.66
C THR A 12 -3.33 -11.84 -0.66
N GLU A 13 -2.99 -12.75 -1.58
CA GLU A 13 -3.76 -12.97 -2.79
C GLU A 13 -5.16 -13.49 -2.50
N LYS A 14 -5.30 -14.45 -1.58
CA LYS A 14 -6.60 -14.99 -1.16
C LYS A 14 -7.49 -13.91 -0.56
N ASP A 15 -6.95 -13.06 0.30
CA ASP A 15 -7.67 -11.95 0.90
C ASP A 15 -8.10 -10.91 -0.14
N ALA A 16 -7.21 -10.56 -1.08
CA ALA A 16 -7.55 -9.63 -2.15
C ALA A 16 -8.64 -10.21 -3.08
N LYS A 17 -8.51 -11.46 -3.54
CA LYS A 17 -9.49 -12.13 -4.41
C LYS A 17 -10.87 -12.29 -3.74
N ARG A 18 -10.93 -12.35 -2.41
CA ARG A 18 -12.19 -12.37 -1.65
C ARG A 18 -12.90 -11.01 -1.64
N LEU A 19 -12.15 -9.91 -1.73
CA LEU A 19 -12.70 -8.54 -1.63
C LEU A 19 -13.17 -7.98 -2.97
N PHE A 20 -12.65 -8.48 -4.09
CA PHE A 20 -12.92 -7.93 -5.41
C PHE A 20 -13.54 -8.96 -6.36
N PRO A 21 -14.52 -8.57 -7.19
CA PRO A 21 -15.06 -9.40 -8.26
C PRO A 21 -13.99 -9.89 -9.24
N LYS A 22 -14.15 -11.10 -9.79
CA LYS A 22 -13.15 -11.79 -10.60
C LYS A 22 -12.84 -11.06 -11.91
N GLU A 23 -13.84 -10.45 -12.51
CA GLU A 23 -13.76 -9.64 -13.71
C GLU A 23 -12.82 -8.43 -13.54
N LEU A 24 -12.63 -7.94 -12.30
CA LEU A 24 -11.75 -6.81 -12.01
C LEU A 24 -10.31 -7.22 -11.72
N TRP A 25 -10.01 -8.50 -11.52
CA TRP A 25 -8.70 -8.94 -11.02
C TRP A 25 -7.52 -8.50 -11.89
N ASN A 26 -7.64 -8.61 -13.23
CA ASN A 26 -6.57 -8.20 -14.14
C ASN A 26 -6.34 -6.69 -14.11
N SER A 27 -7.41 -5.91 -14.17
CA SER A 27 -7.34 -4.45 -14.13
C SER A 27 -6.79 -3.95 -12.79
N LEU A 28 -7.29 -4.50 -11.68
CA LEU A 28 -6.83 -4.16 -10.33
C LEU A 28 -5.36 -4.53 -10.12
N HIS A 29 -4.93 -5.69 -10.63
CA HIS A 29 -3.54 -6.11 -10.54
C HIS A 29 -2.60 -5.08 -11.16
N LEU A 30 -2.90 -4.62 -12.38
CA LEU A 30 -2.09 -3.61 -13.05
C LEU A 30 -2.18 -2.25 -12.34
N GLN A 31 -3.38 -1.84 -11.88
CA GLN A 31 -3.56 -0.62 -11.08
C GLN A 31 -2.71 -0.63 -9.81
N ILE A 32 -2.65 -1.75 -9.09
CA ILE A 32 -1.81 -1.90 -7.89
C ILE A 32 -0.32 -1.77 -8.24
N ILE A 33 0.12 -2.36 -9.36
CA ILE A 33 1.51 -2.24 -9.83
C ILE A 33 1.85 -0.79 -10.17
N TRP A 34 1.02 -0.12 -10.96
CA TRP A 34 1.25 1.28 -11.35
C TRP A 34 1.22 2.20 -10.13
N TYR A 35 0.26 2.01 -9.22
CA TYR A 35 0.20 2.76 -7.97
C TYR A 35 1.48 2.58 -7.15
N GLY A 36 1.93 1.33 -6.96
CA GLY A 36 3.15 1.01 -6.22
C GLY A 36 4.39 1.70 -6.81
N ARG A 37 4.48 1.77 -8.14
CA ARG A 37 5.61 2.43 -8.83
C ARG A 37 5.56 3.95 -8.72
N GLN A 38 4.39 4.56 -8.86
CA GLN A 38 4.24 6.01 -8.93
C GLN A 38 4.17 6.67 -7.55
N PHE A 39 3.49 6.05 -6.60
CA PHE A 39 3.12 6.67 -5.32
C PHE A 39 3.75 5.99 -4.10
N SER A 40 3.96 4.67 -4.14
CA SER A 40 4.50 3.90 -3.01
C SER A 40 5.80 3.13 -3.35
N PRO A 41 6.83 3.78 -3.92
CA PRO A 41 8.06 3.09 -4.33
C PRO A 41 8.85 2.59 -3.11
N ALA A 42 9.61 1.50 -3.29
CA ALA A 42 10.40 0.91 -2.20
C ALA A 42 11.55 1.82 -1.71
N ARG A 43 12.08 2.69 -2.58
CA ARG A 43 13.12 3.67 -2.27
C ARG A 43 12.60 5.08 -2.58
N GLY A 44 13.01 6.07 -1.79
CA GLY A 44 12.56 7.46 -1.97
C GLY A 44 11.06 7.64 -1.70
N TRP A 45 10.47 6.79 -0.88
CA TRP A 45 9.05 6.85 -0.52
C TRP A 45 8.69 8.18 0.13
N ASN A 46 7.64 8.83 -0.36
CA ASN A 46 7.13 10.10 0.15
C ASN A 46 5.66 9.94 0.54
N LEU A 47 5.38 10.06 1.84
CA LEU A 47 4.03 9.95 2.39
C LEU A 47 3.05 10.96 1.78
N GLU A 48 3.50 12.14 1.36
CA GLU A 48 2.62 13.14 0.75
C GLU A 48 2.09 12.70 -0.62
N LYS A 49 2.84 11.83 -1.32
CA LYS A 49 2.45 11.27 -2.62
C LYS A 49 1.67 9.96 -2.47
N ASP A 50 1.90 9.20 -1.41
CA ASP A 50 1.21 7.94 -1.14
C ASP A 50 -0.15 8.14 -0.48
N ILE A 51 -1.17 8.42 -1.30
CA ILE A 51 -2.55 8.70 -0.87
C ILE A 51 -3.13 7.58 0.01
N ILE A 52 -2.96 6.32 -0.37
CA ILE A 52 -3.49 5.17 0.37
C ILE A 52 -2.82 5.07 1.74
N THR A 53 -1.49 5.13 1.81
CA THR A 53 -0.82 5.05 3.11
C THR A 53 -1.07 6.28 3.97
N LYS A 54 -1.20 7.47 3.37
CA LYS A 54 -1.60 8.69 4.08
C LYS A 54 -2.98 8.59 4.71
N THR A 55 -3.92 7.91 4.03
CA THR A 55 -5.32 7.82 4.48
C THR A 55 -5.56 6.67 5.44
N ILE A 56 -5.08 5.46 5.11
CA ILE A 56 -5.39 4.21 5.84
C ILE A 56 -4.13 3.42 6.23
N GLY A 57 -2.96 4.05 6.21
CA GLY A 57 -1.70 3.44 6.60
C GLY A 57 -1.62 3.10 8.08
N ARG A 58 -0.60 2.30 8.44
CA ARG A 58 -0.32 1.97 9.84
C ARG A 58 0.13 3.24 10.56
N LYS A 59 -0.49 3.54 11.71
CA LYS A 59 -0.16 4.71 12.54
C LYS A 59 1.33 4.76 12.93
N SER A 60 1.94 3.62 13.20
CA SER A 60 3.37 3.52 13.53
C SER A 60 4.26 4.01 12.38
N VAL A 61 3.97 3.56 11.15
CA VAL A 61 4.72 3.94 9.94
C VAL A 61 4.59 5.44 9.66
N ILE A 62 3.38 6.00 9.76
CA ILE A 62 3.13 7.44 9.56
C ILE A 62 3.88 8.26 10.61
N ARG A 63 3.82 7.86 11.88
CA ARG A 63 4.51 8.55 12.97
C ARG A 63 6.03 8.54 12.78
N GLU A 64 6.59 7.41 12.36
CA GLU A 64 8.02 7.29 12.06
C GLU A 64 8.45 8.21 10.92
N TYR A 65 7.66 8.26 9.84
CA TYR A 65 7.89 9.17 8.73
C TYR A 65 7.91 10.65 9.19
N LEU A 66 6.89 11.07 9.97
CA LEU A 66 6.80 12.43 10.48
C LEU A 66 7.96 12.79 11.42
N LYS A 67 8.40 11.83 12.25
CA LYS A 67 9.57 12.01 13.13
C LYS A 67 10.83 12.28 12.32
N ARG A 68 11.06 11.53 11.24
CA ARG A 68 12.22 11.72 10.35
C ARG A 68 12.18 13.07 9.65
N LYS A 69 11.00 13.49 9.17
CA LYS A 69 10.80 14.80 8.50
C LYS A 69 11.01 15.99 9.44
N LYS A 70 10.77 15.85 10.75
CA LYS A 70 11.03 16.90 11.74
C LYS A 70 12.51 17.01 12.14
N ALA A 71 13.28 15.95 11.93
CA ALA A 71 14.67 15.87 12.35
C ALA A 71 15.68 16.34 11.29
N GLY A 72 15.22 16.57 10.05
CA GLY A 72 16.01 17.19 8.97
C GLY A 72 15.38 18.51 8.56
#